data_AF-A0A8S3J5U3-F1
#
_entry.id   AF-A0A8S3J5U3-F1
#
_cell.length_a   1.000
_cell.length_b   1.000
_cell.length_c   1.000
_cell.angle_alpha   90.00
_cell.angle_beta   90.00
_cell.angle_gamma   90.00
#
_symmetry.space_group_name_H-M   'P 1'
#
loop_
_entity.id
_entity.type
_entity.pdbx_description
1 polymer ?
#
loop_
_entity_poly.entity_id
_entity_poly.type
_entity_poly.pdbx_seq_one_letter_code
_entity_poly.pdbx_strand_id
1 'polypeptide(L)'
;PRDGVLGTAKNSAVAALIQDGNPFPDNYFWQCEKEILEFNKGKLINITKQRAILLLIGIFIFRALVTTLLIKPIKYRFLLGELPTNQSASLKVLASVIFYVGRRAVKSISQILALPHEWESSLYSDTDIEPITQHAEIKSIITTCE
;
A
#
# COMPACT_ATOMS: atom_id res chain seq x y z
N PRO A 1 -15.93 14.60 -3.55
CA PRO A 1 -16.35 15.66 -2.60
C PRO A 1 -15.27 16.74 -2.48
N ARG A 2 -15.65 18.03 -2.46
CA ARG A 2 -14.67 19.13 -2.27
C ARG A 2 -14.18 19.18 -0.82
N ASP A 3 -15.10 18.96 0.11
CA ASP A 3 -14.85 18.90 1.55
C ASP A 3 -14.94 17.45 2.05
N GLY A 4 -13.95 17.04 2.85
CA GLY A 4 -13.81 15.68 3.38
C GLY A 4 -12.36 15.24 3.50
N VAL A 5 -12.11 14.11 4.18
CA VAL A 5 -10.76 13.55 4.39
C VAL A 5 -10.05 13.30 3.05
N LEU A 6 -10.80 12.81 2.05
CA LEU A 6 -10.35 12.62 0.67
C LEU A 6 -10.71 13.80 -0.25
N GLY A 7 -10.95 14.97 0.31
CA GLY A 7 -11.31 16.18 -0.44
C GLY A 7 -10.17 16.64 -1.36
N THR A 8 -10.53 17.34 -2.44
CA THR A 8 -9.56 17.91 -3.38
C THR A 8 -9.14 19.35 -3.04
N ALA A 9 -9.68 19.91 -1.95
CA ALA A 9 -9.30 21.22 -1.46
C ALA A 9 -7.86 21.24 -0.93
N LYS A 10 -7.19 22.40 -1.00
CA LYS A 10 -5.82 22.59 -0.48
C LYS A 10 -5.68 22.29 1.02
N ASN A 11 -6.78 22.34 1.75
CA ASN A 11 -6.85 22.09 3.20
C ASN A 11 -7.36 20.67 3.51
N SER A 12 -7.46 19.78 2.53
CA SER A 12 -7.88 18.41 2.79
C SER A 12 -6.81 17.63 3.55
N ALA A 13 -7.22 16.57 4.25
CA ALA A 13 -6.29 15.70 4.95
C ALA A 13 -5.31 15.03 3.97
N VAL A 14 -5.78 14.64 2.78
CA VAL A 14 -4.92 14.14 1.70
C VAL A 14 -3.88 15.17 1.27
N ALA A 15 -4.27 16.44 1.10
CA ALA A 15 -3.33 17.51 0.74
C ALA A 15 -2.28 17.74 1.83
N ALA A 16 -2.67 17.69 3.11
CA ALA A 16 -1.74 17.80 4.23
C ALA A 16 -0.77 16.61 4.33
N LEU A 17 -1.22 15.39 4.01
CA LEU A 17 -0.39 14.18 4.06
C LEU A 17 0.75 14.16 3.04
N ILE A 18 0.55 14.82 1.89
CA ILE A 18 1.53 14.87 0.80
C ILE A 18 2.32 16.20 0.78
N GLN A 19 2.26 16.98 1.86
CA GLN A 19 3.05 18.22 2.01
C GLN A 19 4.41 17.95 2.66
N ASP A 20 5.40 18.71 2.21
CA ASP A 20 6.71 18.75 2.85
C ASP A 20 6.61 19.25 4.30
N GLY A 21 7.49 18.73 5.15
CA GLY A 21 7.57 19.08 6.57
C GLY A 21 6.57 18.33 7.46
N ASN A 22 5.72 17.47 6.91
CA ASN A 22 4.77 16.68 7.68
C ASN A 22 5.49 15.59 8.51
N PRO A 23 5.29 15.52 9.83
CA PRO A 23 5.80 14.44 10.66
C PRO A 23 4.90 13.20 10.54
N PHE A 24 5.52 12.02 10.58
CA PHE A 24 4.82 10.74 10.70
C PHE A 24 5.23 10.03 11.98
N PRO A 25 4.37 9.16 12.56
CA PRO A 25 4.74 8.36 13.71
C PRO A 25 5.99 7.51 13.46
N ASP A 26 6.72 7.22 14.53
CA ASP A 26 7.85 6.30 14.45
C ASP A 26 7.37 4.92 13.95
N ASN A 27 8.19 4.30 13.10
CA ASN A 27 7.89 3.01 12.46
C ASN A 27 6.61 3.01 11.59
N TYR A 28 6.12 4.18 11.19
CA TYR A 28 4.96 4.25 10.29
C TYR A 28 5.26 3.60 8.94
N PHE A 29 6.41 3.92 8.34
CA PHE A 29 6.84 3.46 7.02
C PHE A 29 7.53 2.10 7.07
N TRP A 30 7.27 1.26 6.05
CA TRP A 30 8.01 0.01 5.85
C TRP A 30 9.36 0.27 5.22
N GLN A 31 10.23 -0.74 5.29
CA GLN A 31 11.58 -0.65 4.77
C GLN A 31 11.61 -0.18 3.29
N CYS A 32 10.80 -0.77 2.43
CA CYS A 32 10.77 -0.43 1.00
C CYS A 32 10.26 1.00 0.71
N GLU A 33 9.45 1.60 1.59
CA GLU A 33 9.03 2.99 1.46
C GLU A 33 10.12 3.96 1.96
N LYS A 34 10.82 3.59 3.03
CA LYS A 34 11.93 4.38 3.60
C LYS A 34 13.10 4.53 2.62
N GLU A 35 13.32 3.53 1.77
CA GLU A 35 14.36 3.56 0.74
C GLU A 35 14.08 4.59 -0.36
N ILE A 36 12.83 5.00 -0.52
CA ILE A 36 12.40 5.89 -1.59
C ILE A 36 12.06 7.30 -1.09
N LEU A 37 11.47 7.38 0.10
CA LEU A 37 11.07 8.62 0.74
C LEU A 37 12.26 9.28 1.44
N GLU A 38 12.34 10.61 1.35
CA GLU A 38 13.38 11.39 2.02
C GLU A 38 12.85 11.99 3.32
N PHE A 39 13.67 11.90 4.36
CA PHE A 39 13.35 12.41 5.70
C PHE A 39 14.46 13.33 6.20
N ASN A 40 14.07 14.44 6.82
CA ASN A 40 14.95 15.34 7.55
C ASN A 40 14.39 15.55 8.96
N LYS A 41 15.14 15.14 9.99
CA LYS A 41 14.71 15.22 11.41
C LYS A 41 13.30 14.64 11.64
N GLY A 42 13.00 13.50 11.02
CA GLY A 42 11.69 12.82 11.14
C GLY A 42 10.55 13.46 10.34
N LYS A 43 10.82 14.51 9.56
CA LYS A 43 9.85 15.15 8.67
C LYS A 43 10.11 14.77 7.23
N LEU A 44 9.04 14.53 6.51
CA LEU A 44 9.09 14.21 5.09
C LEU A 44 9.56 15.43 4.29
N ILE A 45 10.45 15.25 3.32
CA ILE A 45 10.94 16.34 2.45
C ILE A 45 10.96 15.90 0.99
N ASN A 46 11.05 16.87 0.08
CA ASN A 46 11.24 16.65 -1.35
C ASN A 46 10.12 15.78 -1.94
N ILE A 47 8.86 16.16 -1.66
CA ILE A 47 7.69 15.44 -2.14
C ILE A 47 7.38 15.79 -3.57
N THR A 48 7.89 14.93 -4.44
CA THR A 48 7.52 14.84 -5.84
C THR A 48 6.14 14.18 -6.00
N LYS A 49 5.51 14.35 -7.17
CA LYS A 49 4.25 13.69 -7.50
C LYS A 49 4.32 12.17 -7.30
N GLN A 50 5.48 11.60 -7.59
CA GLN A 50 5.82 10.19 -7.48
C GLN A 50 5.79 9.70 -6.03
N ARG A 51 6.46 10.44 -5.14
CA ARG A 51 6.45 10.15 -3.70
C ARG A 51 5.08 10.38 -3.09
N ALA A 52 4.33 11.38 -3.56
CA ALA A 52 2.95 11.57 -3.16
C ALA A 52 2.07 10.36 -3.53
N ILE A 53 2.22 9.81 -4.75
CA ILE A 53 1.51 8.59 -5.16
C ILE A 53 1.89 7.41 -4.26
N LEU A 54 3.19 7.23 -3.97
CA LEU A 54 3.66 6.20 -3.04
C LEU A 54 3.02 6.34 -1.66
N LEU A 55 2.97 7.54 -1.10
CA LEU A 55 2.31 7.79 0.19
C LEU A 55 0.83 7.42 0.14
N LEU A 56 0.11 7.82 -0.90
CA LEU A 56 -1.32 7.54 -0.99
C LEU A 56 -1.59 6.04 -1.13
N ILE A 57 -0.81 5.34 -1.95
CA ILE A 57 -0.91 3.88 -2.07
C ILE A 57 -0.53 3.21 -0.74
N GLY A 58 0.57 3.64 -0.11
CA GLY A 58 1.03 3.11 1.17
C GLY A 58 0.01 3.29 2.30
N ILE A 59 -0.63 4.44 2.38
CA ILE A 59 -1.60 4.76 3.44
C ILE A 59 -2.94 4.05 3.19
N PHE A 60 -3.52 4.23 2.00
CA PHE A 60 -4.89 3.78 1.75
C PHE A 60 -4.97 2.34 1.24
N ILE A 61 -4.07 1.94 0.34
CA ILE A 61 -4.11 0.59 -0.24
C ILE A 61 -3.37 -0.38 0.67
N PHE A 62 -2.14 -0.08 1.04
CA PHE A 62 -1.34 -1.06 1.77
C PHE A 62 -1.69 -1.16 3.26
N ARG A 63 -1.84 -0.02 3.95
CA ARG A 63 -2.18 -0.02 5.38
C ARG A 63 -3.68 -0.18 5.62
N ALA A 64 -4.52 0.69 5.06
CA ALA A 64 -5.96 0.63 5.37
C ALA A 64 -6.63 -0.61 4.75
N LEU A 65 -6.42 -0.87 3.46
CA LEU A 65 -7.05 -2.02 2.80
C LEU A 65 -6.33 -3.35 3.10
N VAL A 66 -5.07 -3.50 2.70
CA VAL A 66 -4.38 -4.79 2.80
C VAL A 66 -4.13 -5.19 4.26
N THR A 67 -3.45 -4.35 5.04
CA THR A 67 -3.05 -4.70 6.40
C THR A 67 -4.24 -4.82 7.34
N THR A 68 -5.12 -3.81 7.34
CA THR A 68 -6.16 -3.67 8.36
C THR A 68 -7.39 -4.51 8.03
N LEU A 69 -7.87 -4.45 6.79
CA LEU A 69 -9.10 -5.14 6.38
C LEU A 69 -8.85 -6.57 5.90
N LEU A 70 -7.80 -6.83 5.11
CA LEU A 70 -7.62 -8.16 4.51
C LEU A 70 -6.79 -9.10 5.38
N ILE A 71 -5.68 -8.63 5.96
CA ILE A 71 -4.77 -9.51 6.72
C ILE A 71 -5.10 -9.60 8.20
N LYS A 72 -5.45 -8.48 8.85
CA LYS A 72 -5.69 -8.46 10.31
C LYS A 72 -7.09 -7.97 10.70
N PRO A 73 -8.18 -8.40 10.03
CA PRO A 73 -9.52 -7.87 10.29
C PRO A 73 -9.98 -8.07 11.75
N ILE A 74 -9.58 -9.17 12.38
CA ILE A 74 -9.92 -9.48 13.78
C ILE A 74 -9.14 -8.57 14.74
N LYS A 75 -7.84 -8.37 14.51
CA LYS A 75 -6.99 -7.49 15.34
C LYS A 75 -7.57 -6.08 15.42
N TYR A 76 -8.14 -5.59 14.32
CA TYR A 76 -8.76 -4.27 14.21
C TYR A 76 -10.27 -4.28 14.49
N ARG A 77 -10.83 -5.40 14.97
CA ARG A 77 -12.24 -5.55 15.37
C ARG A 77 -13.25 -5.30 14.25
N PHE A 78 -12.84 -5.42 12.99
CA PHE A 78 -13.77 -5.45 11.86
C PHE A 78 -14.56 -6.76 11.82
N LEU A 79 -13.93 -7.85 12.27
CA LEU A 79 -14.56 -9.15 12.48
C LEU A 79 -14.44 -9.54 13.94
N LEU A 80 -15.51 -10.11 14.49
CA LEU A 80 -15.63 -10.46 15.91
C LEU A 80 -15.24 -11.91 16.21
N GLY A 81 -15.00 -12.74 15.18
CA GLY A 81 -14.66 -14.15 15.31
C GLY A 81 -13.58 -14.59 14.33
N GLU A 82 -13.02 -15.77 14.58
CA GLU A 82 -12.04 -16.38 13.69
C GLU A 82 -12.64 -16.66 12.31
N LEU A 83 -11.84 -16.43 11.27
CA LEU A 83 -12.22 -16.77 9.92
C LEU A 83 -11.95 -18.25 9.65
N PRO A 84 -12.87 -18.96 8.99
CA PRO A 84 -12.61 -20.28 8.44
C PRO A 84 -11.34 -20.27 7.56
N THR A 85 -10.58 -21.37 7.59
CA THR A 85 -9.28 -21.49 6.89
C THR A 85 -9.35 -21.12 5.41
N ASN A 86 -10.41 -21.55 4.72
CA ASN A 86 -10.63 -21.23 3.31
C ASN A 86 -10.83 -19.72 3.08
N GLN A 87 -11.61 -19.04 3.93
CA GLN A 87 -11.83 -17.60 3.81
C GLN A 87 -10.55 -16.82 4.11
N SER A 88 -9.80 -17.23 5.13
CA SER A 88 -8.49 -16.65 5.45
C SER A 88 -7.50 -16.80 4.29
N ALA A 89 -7.45 -17.98 3.66
CA ALA A 89 -6.64 -18.21 2.48
C ALA A 89 -7.06 -17.33 1.29
N SER A 90 -8.36 -17.21 1.02
CA SER A 90 -8.87 -16.33 -0.04
C SER A 90 -8.52 -14.86 0.20
N LEU A 91 -8.64 -14.38 1.44
CA LEU A 91 -8.22 -13.01 1.79
C LEU A 91 -6.72 -12.82 1.63
N LYS A 92 -5.90 -13.82 1.99
CA LYS A 92 -4.45 -13.78 1.78
C LYS A 92 -4.09 -13.69 0.30
N VAL A 93 -4.76 -14.45 -0.57
CA VAL A 93 -4.58 -14.36 -2.03
C VAL A 93 -4.94 -12.95 -2.52
N LEU A 94 -6.13 -12.45 -2.15
CA LEU A 94 -6.60 -11.13 -2.56
C LEU A 94 -5.65 -10.01 -2.10
N ALA A 95 -5.23 -10.07 -0.83
CA ALA A 95 -4.25 -9.16 -0.26
C ALA A 95 -2.94 -9.16 -1.04
N SER A 96 -2.43 -10.36 -1.39
CA SER A 96 -1.17 -10.51 -2.11
C SER A 96 -1.25 -9.94 -3.52
N VAL A 97 -2.35 -10.18 -4.24
CA VAL A 97 -2.58 -9.62 -5.58
C VAL A 97 -2.70 -8.09 -5.54
N ILE A 98 -3.51 -7.53 -4.63
CA ILE A 98 -3.67 -6.07 -4.50
C ILE A 98 -2.32 -5.42 -4.14
N PHE A 99 -1.56 -6.04 -3.24
CA PHE A 99 -0.25 -5.55 -2.85
C PHE A 99 0.75 -5.59 -4.02
N TYR A 100 0.76 -6.68 -4.78
CA TYR A 100 1.58 -6.83 -5.98
C TYR A 100 1.28 -5.76 -7.04
N VAL A 101 0.00 -5.53 -7.34
CA VAL A 101 -0.43 -4.50 -8.29
C VAL A 101 -0.06 -3.11 -7.78
N GLY A 102 -0.33 -2.83 -6.50
CA GLY A 102 -0.02 -1.53 -5.91
C GLY A 102 1.48 -1.21 -5.94
N ARG A 103 2.37 -2.18 -5.72
CA ARG A 103 3.83 -1.97 -5.82
C ARG A 103 4.30 -1.63 -7.23
N ARG A 104 3.62 -2.12 -8.26
CA ARG A 104 3.90 -1.81 -9.68
C ARG A 104 3.26 -0.51 -10.15
N ALA A 105 2.11 -0.14 -9.58
CA ALA A 105 1.45 1.14 -9.85
C ALA A 105 2.28 2.36 -9.42
N VAL A 106 3.23 2.19 -8.48
CA VAL A 106 4.23 3.21 -8.12
C VAL A 106 5.38 3.24 -9.17
N LYS A 107 5.02 3.22 -10.46
CA LYS A 107 5.93 3.13 -11.63
C LYS A 107 7.01 4.20 -11.69
N SER A 108 6.80 5.32 -11.02
CA SER A 108 7.55 6.54 -11.24
C SER A 108 8.81 6.68 -10.38
N ILE A 109 9.12 5.66 -9.57
CA ILE A 109 10.43 5.46 -8.97
C ILE A 109 11.10 4.37 -9.81
N SER A 110 12.37 4.56 -10.15
CA SER A 110 13.16 3.72 -11.08
C SER A 110 13.26 2.23 -10.73
N GLN A 111 12.60 1.79 -9.67
CA GLN A 111 12.63 0.45 -9.12
C GLN A 111 11.24 0.06 -8.61
N ILE A 112 10.79 -1.14 -8.95
CA ILE A 112 9.59 -1.75 -8.39
C ILE A 112 9.82 -1.93 -6.89
N LEU A 113 8.86 -1.50 -6.06
CA LEU A 113 8.96 -1.75 -4.61
C LEU A 113 9.08 -3.25 -4.34
N ALA A 114 10.05 -3.64 -3.53
CA ALA A 114 10.16 -5.00 -3.03
C ALA A 114 9.01 -5.33 -2.05
N LEU A 115 8.72 -6.61 -1.88
CA LEU A 115 7.88 -7.06 -0.77
C LEU A 115 8.64 -6.76 0.53
N PRO A 116 8.09 -5.95 1.45
CA PRO A 116 8.72 -5.66 2.73
C PRO A 116 8.77 -6.92 3.62
N HIS A 117 9.89 -7.10 4.32
CA HIS A 117 10.13 -8.24 5.22
C HIS A 117 9.04 -8.39 6.30
N GLU A 118 8.45 -7.27 6.73
CA GLU A 118 7.34 -7.22 7.70
C GLU A 118 6.11 -8.03 7.25
N TRP A 119 5.99 -8.32 5.94
CA TRP A 119 4.83 -8.98 5.34
C TRP A 119 5.12 -10.33 4.68
N GLU A 120 6.36 -10.80 4.65
CA GLU A 120 6.73 -12.07 4.02
C GLU A 120 5.97 -13.29 4.58
N SER A 121 5.69 -13.31 5.88
CA SER A 121 4.91 -14.39 6.51
C SER A 121 3.41 -14.31 6.22
N SER A 122 2.93 -13.12 5.90
CA SER A 122 1.50 -12.79 5.86
C SER A 122 0.96 -12.70 4.44
N LEU A 123 1.81 -12.44 3.44
CA LEU A 123 1.47 -12.41 2.02
C LEU A 123 2.13 -13.59 1.29
N TYR A 124 1.65 -13.88 0.09
CA TYR A 124 2.32 -14.77 -0.84
C TYR A 124 3.42 -14.00 -1.59
N SER A 125 4.51 -14.68 -1.93
CA SER A 125 5.60 -14.09 -2.70
C SER A 125 5.19 -13.82 -4.16
N ASP A 126 5.96 -13.02 -4.88
CA ASP A 126 5.72 -12.75 -6.32
C ASP A 126 5.70 -14.04 -7.15
N THR A 127 6.53 -15.02 -6.78
CA THR A 127 6.57 -16.34 -7.44
C THR A 127 5.32 -17.17 -7.14
N ASP A 128 4.80 -17.10 -5.92
CA ASP A 128 3.61 -17.87 -5.53
C ASP A 128 2.35 -17.40 -6.25
N ILE A 129 2.23 -16.09 -6.48
CA ILE A 129 1.06 -15.49 -7.15
C ILE A 129 1.23 -15.35 -8.67
N GLU A 130 2.39 -15.74 -9.21
CA GLU A 130 2.68 -15.67 -10.64
C GLU A 130 1.56 -16.27 -11.52
N PRO A 131 1.02 -17.46 -11.21
CA PRO A 131 -0.05 -18.06 -12.02
C PRO A 131 -1.30 -17.18 -12.14
N ILE A 132 -1.58 -16.39 -11.10
CA ILE A 132 -2.71 -15.45 -11.08
C ILE A 132 -2.35 -14.19 -11.86
N THR A 133 -1.16 -13.64 -11.64
CA THR A 133 -0.75 -12.38 -12.28
C THR A 133 -0.50 -12.52 -13.78
N GLN A 134 -0.22 -13.73 -14.28
CA GLN A 134 -0.09 -14.02 -15.71
C GLN A 134 -1.44 -14.13 -16.44
N HIS A 135 -2.57 -14.16 -15.71
CA HIS A 135 -3.90 -14.15 -16.32
C HIS A 135 -4.07 -12.89 -17.18
N ALA A 136 -4.62 -13.03 -18.39
CA ALA A 136 -4.63 -11.97 -19.41
C ALA A 136 -5.22 -10.63 -18.91
N GLU A 137 -6.28 -10.70 -18.10
CA GLU A 137 -6.91 -9.51 -17.51
C GLU A 137 -6.04 -8.80 -16.48
N ILE A 138 -5.35 -9.55 -15.62
CA ILE A 138 -4.48 -8.96 -14.60
C ILE A 138 -3.21 -8.43 -15.28
N LYS A 139 -2.68 -9.17 -16.24
CA LYS A 139 -1.54 -8.76 -17.05
C LYS A 139 -1.82 -7.47 -17.81
N SER A 140 -2.99 -7.29 -18.42
CA SER A 140 -3.34 -6.06 -19.12
C SER A 140 -3.45 -4.85 -18.17
N ILE A 141 -3.98 -5.05 -16.96
CA ILE A 141 -4.00 -4.03 -15.90
C ILE A 141 -2.57 -3.66 -15.50
N ILE A 142 -1.72 -4.67 -15.26
CA ILE A 142 -0.30 -4.44 -14.92
C ILE A 142 0.40 -3.68 -16.04
N THR A 143 0.24 -4.09 -17.31
CA THR A 143 0.86 -3.39 -18.45
C THR A 143 0.34 -1.96 -18.63
N THR A 144 -0.91 -1.69 -18.23
CA THR A 144 -1.46 -0.31 -18.22
C THR A 144 -0.87 0.52 -17.08
N CYS A 145 -0.48 -0.13 -15.99
CA CYS A 145 0.23 0.50 -14.88
C CYS A 145 1.74 0.64 -15.15
N GLU A 146 2.34 -0.23 -15.98
CA GLU A 146 3.73 -0.22 -16.50
C GLU A 146 3.94 0.76 -17.65
#